data_AF-A0AAE1RXS8-F1
#
_entry.id   AF-A0AAE1RXS8-F1
#
_cell.length_a   1.000
_cell.length_b   1.000
_cell.length_c   1.000
_cell.angle_alpha   90.00
_cell.angle_beta   90.00
_cell.angle_gamma   90.00
#
_symmetry.space_group_name_H-M   'P 1'
#
loop_
_entity.id
_entity.type
_entity.pdbx_description
1 polymer ?
#
loop_
_entity_poly.entity_id
_entity_poly.type
_entity_poly.pdbx_seq_one_letter_code
_entity_poly.pdbx_strand_id
1 'polypeptide(L)'
;MIEDGESEYTCKTSEVIVGNMREHIESDECLDACGVDRNSVGISSDSLLEAQFTSKLCSPACYQKCPNIVDLYFNLAAGEGVYLPDLCNKQRTNPHRATIELQSSGAAEEVADAPAQSPSSF
;
A
#
# COMPACT_ATOMS: atom_id res chain seq x y z
N MET A 1 0.39 8.60 -43.96
CA MET A 1 1.47 9.17 -43.14
C MET A 1 0.98 9.05 -41.72
N ILE A 2 1.61 8.19 -40.91
CA ILE A 2 1.24 8.01 -39.50
C ILE A 2 2.10 9.01 -38.73
N GLU A 3 1.48 10.03 -38.14
CA GLU A 3 2.17 10.93 -37.22
C GLU A 3 2.34 10.20 -35.89
N ASP A 4 3.59 9.85 -35.59
CA ASP A 4 4.00 9.32 -34.29
C ASP A 4 4.00 10.50 -33.31
N GLY A 5 2.93 10.62 -32.52
CA GLY A 5 2.74 11.67 -31.54
C GLY A 5 3.59 11.43 -30.30
N GLU A 6 4.90 11.68 -30.39
CA GLU A 6 5.82 11.70 -29.25
C GLU A 6 5.45 12.90 -28.36
N SER A 7 4.79 12.63 -27.23
CA SER A 7 4.50 13.66 -26.23
C SER A 7 5.73 13.85 -25.34
N GLU A 8 6.38 15.00 -25.46
CA GLU A 8 7.54 15.36 -24.65
C GLU A 8 7.08 15.71 -23.23
N TYR A 9 7.40 14.85 -22.25
CA TYR A 9 7.08 15.10 -20.85
C TYR A 9 8.10 16.06 -20.25
N THR A 10 7.67 17.27 -19.89
CA THR A 10 8.52 18.24 -19.19
C THR A 10 8.20 18.26 -17.70
N CYS A 11 9.17 17.94 -16.85
CA CYS A 11 9.06 18.16 -15.41
C CYS A 11 9.23 19.66 -15.11
N LYS A 12 8.24 20.28 -14.45
CA LYS A 12 8.38 21.62 -13.86
C LYS A 12 8.47 21.51 -12.35
N THR A 13 9.46 22.17 -11.75
CA THR A 13 9.54 22.34 -10.30
C THR A 13 8.55 23.44 -9.88
N SER A 14 7.73 23.17 -8.87
CA SER A 14 6.84 24.17 -8.28
C SER A 14 7.65 25.16 -7.41
N GLU A 15 7.14 26.38 -7.21
CA GLU A 15 7.73 27.37 -6.29
C GLU A 15 7.58 26.99 -4.80
N VAL A 16 7.00 25.83 -4.51
CA VAL A 16 6.78 25.36 -3.15
C VAL A 16 8.10 24.86 -2.59
N ILE A 17 8.78 25.71 -1.82
CA ILE A 17 9.97 25.34 -1.06
C ILE A 17 9.50 24.70 0.25
N VAL A 18 9.73 23.40 0.41
CA VAL A 18 9.53 22.70 1.68
C VAL A 18 10.59 23.20 2.65
N GLY A 19 10.19 24.08 3.58
CA GLY A 19 11.10 24.80 4.47
C GLY A 19 11.91 23.94 5.44
N ASN A 20 11.60 22.63 5.54
CA ASN A 20 12.34 21.65 6.33
C ASN A 20 11.88 20.22 5.95
N MET A 21 12.60 19.48 5.10
CA MET A 21 12.40 18.03 5.04
C MET A 21 12.96 17.44 6.34
N ARG A 22 12.13 17.35 7.38
CA ARG A 22 12.51 16.69 8.65
C ARG A 22 12.50 15.16 8.55
N GLU A 23 12.38 14.63 7.36
CA GLU A 23 11.80 13.31 7.14
C GLU A 23 12.86 12.43 6.52
N HIS A 24 13.08 11.30 7.16
CA HIS A 24 14.02 10.27 6.75
C HIS A 24 13.77 9.93 5.28
N ILE A 25 14.74 10.19 4.40
CA ILE A 25 14.65 9.76 3.00
C ILE A 25 15.18 8.34 2.94
N GLU A 26 14.36 7.43 2.45
CA GLU A 26 14.74 6.03 2.27
C GLU A 26 15.85 5.91 1.23
N SER A 27 16.84 5.09 1.53
CA SER A 27 17.97 4.83 0.63
C SER A 27 17.60 3.84 -0.46
N ASP A 28 18.42 3.74 -1.50
CA ASP A 28 18.27 2.69 -2.52
C ASP A 28 18.38 1.28 -1.90
N GLU A 29 19.21 1.10 -0.86
CA GLU A 29 19.29 -0.16 -0.09
C GLU A 29 17.93 -0.51 0.55
N CYS A 30 17.23 0.51 1.05
CA CYS A 30 15.91 0.32 1.63
C CYS A 30 14.86 -0.05 0.55
N LEU A 31 14.88 0.63 -0.60
CA LEU A 31 14.02 0.30 -1.73
C LEU A 31 14.20 -1.16 -2.17
N ASP A 32 15.45 -1.60 -2.32
CA ASP A 32 15.80 -2.97 -2.69
C ASP A 32 15.34 -3.99 -1.65
N ALA A 33 15.53 -3.69 -0.36
CA ALA A 33 15.13 -4.54 0.76
C ALA A 33 13.61 -4.72 0.83
N CYS A 34 12.84 -3.66 0.54
CA CYS A 34 11.38 -3.71 0.50
C CYS A 34 10.81 -4.19 -0.83
N GLY A 35 11.62 -4.26 -1.90
CA GLY A 35 11.16 -4.62 -3.23
C GLY A 35 10.34 -3.53 -3.91
N VAL A 36 10.65 -2.26 -3.64
CA VAL A 36 10.00 -1.10 -4.23
C VAL A 36 10.93 -0.45 -5.24
N ASP A 37 10.37 0.11 -6.32
CA ASP A 37 11.14 0.78 -7.37
C ASP A 37 10.81 2.29 -7.39
N ARG A 38 11.83 3.15 -7.33
CA ARG A 38 11.67 4.62 -7.35
C ARG A 38 11.09 5.15 -8.66
N ASN A 39 11.24 4.40 -9.74
CA ASN A 39 10.74 4.70 -11.09
C ASN A 39 9.35 4.11 -11.34
N SER A 40 8.77 3.38 -10.39
CA SER A 40 7.37 2.96 -10.48
C SER A 40 6.43 4.18 -10.44
N VAL A 41 5.38 4.14 -11.26
CA VAL A 41 4.36 5.19 -11.31
C VAL A 41 3.09 4.65 -10.67
N GLY A 42 2.72 5.23 -9.54
CA GLY A 42 1.56 4.81 -8.76
C GLY A 42 1.86 3.67 -7.78
N ILE A 43 0.91 3.43 -6.90
CA ILE A 43 0.92 2.35 -5.92
C ILE A 43 -0.36 1.53 -6.10
N SER A 44 -0.24 0.20 -6.10
CA SER A 44 -1.39 -0.71 -6.12
C SER A 44 -1.40 -1.55 -4.86
N SER A 45 -2.57 -1.69 -4.25
CA SER A 45 -2.79 -2.63 -3.15
C SER A 45 -2.64 -4.09 -3.60
N ASP A 46 -2.82 -4.39 -4.89
CA ASP A 46 -2.64 -5.73 -5.45
C ASP A 46 -1.23 -6.28 -5.24
N SER A 47 -0.22 -5.40 -5.09
CA SER A 47 1.16 -5.83 -4.79
C SER A 47 1.24 -6.63 -3.49
N LEU A 48 0.35 -6.39 -2.51
CA LEU A 48 0.28 -7.16 -1.27
C LEU A 48 -0.14 -8.62 -1.51
N LEU A 49 -0.83 -8.92 -2.62
CA LEU A 49 -1.21 -10.28 -3.02
C LEU A 49 -0.01 -11.07 -3.57
N GLU A 50 1.02 -10.37 -4.05
CA GLU A 50 2.21 -10.99 -4.63
C GLU A 50 3.15 -11.48 -3.52
N ALA A 51 3.23 -12.81 -3.36
CA ALA A 51 4.03 -13.44 -2.31
C ALA A 51 5.51 -13.01 -2.33
N GLN A 52 6.07 -12.71 -3.51
CA GLN A 52 7.46 -12.23 -3.61
C GLN A 52 7.60 -10.83 -3.02
N PHE A 53 6.72 -9.90 -3.38
CA PHE A 53 6.70 -8.55 -2.83
C PHE A 53 6.49 -8.57 -1.32
N THR A 54 5.43 -9.26 -0.86
CA THR A 54 5.10 -9.36 0.57
C THR A 54 6.23 -10.03 1.38
N SER A 55 6.99 -10.96 0.78
CA SER A 55 8.17 -11.54 1.45
C SER A 55 9.29 -10.51 1.68
N LYS A 56 9.53 -9.61 0.72
CA LYS A 56 10.52 -8.53 0.83
C LYS A 56 10.06 -7.45 1.80
N LEU A 57 8.83 -6.96 1.65
CA LEU A 57 8.20 -5.98 2.54
C LEU A 57 8.24 -6.45 4.01
N CYS A 58 7.91 -7.73 4.24
CA CYS A 58 7.91 -8.30 5.60
C CYS A 58 9.29 -8.76 6.07
N SER A 59 10.35 -8.67 5.25
CA SER A 59 11.70 -9.03 5.66
C SER A 59 12.18 -8.13 6.81
N PRO A 60 13.04 -8.62 7.74
CA PRO A 60 13.56 -7.75 8.80
C PRO A 60 14.34 -6.55 8.27
N ALA A 61 14.97 -6.69 7.10
CA ALA A 61 15.72 -5.62 6.45
C ALA A 61 14.81 -4.45 6.05
N CYS A 62 13.63 -4.73 5.50
CA CYS A 62 12.63 -3.71 5.22
C CYS A 62 11.90 -3.28 6.50
N TYR A 63 11.23 -4.24 7.16
CA TYR A 63 10.23 -3.97 8.20
C TYR A 63 10.78 -3.18 9.41
N GLN A 64 12.08 -3.27 9.69
CA GLN A 64 12.71 -2.61 10.84
C GLN A 64 13.57 -1.39 10.47
N LYS A 65 13.95 -1.23 9.19
CA LYS A 65 14.92 -0.21 8.78
C LYS A 65 14.37 0.80 7.77
N CYS A 66 13.17 0.56 7.25
CA CYS A 66 12.53 1.35 6.20
C CYS A 66 11.20 1.97 6.67
N PRO A 67 11.23 2.86 7.67
CA PRO A 67 10.01 3.30 8.35
C PRO A 67 8.97 3.92 7.41
N ASN A 68 9.37 4.70 6.40
CA ASN A 68 8.41 5.36 5.52
C ASN A 68 7.77 4.40 4.52
N ILE A 69 8.52 3.41 4.00
CA ILE A 69 7.95 2.38 3.11
C ILE A 69 7.00 1.51 3.92
N VAL A 70 7.39 1.10 5.12
CA VAL A 70 6.56 0.26 5.98
C VAL A 70 5.28 1.00 6.38
N ASP A 71 5.37 2.28 6.74
CA ASP A 71 4.19 3.11 7.06
C ASP A 71 3.25 3.26 5.85
N LEU A 72 3.80 3.53 4.66
CA LEU A 72 3.02 3.62 3.43
C LEU A 72 2.22 2.34 3.17
N TYR A 73 2.86 1.18 3.21
CA TYR A 73 2.17 -0.10 2.98
C TYR A 73 1.30 -0.54 4.16
N PHE A 74 1.58 -0.08 5.38
CA PHE A 74 0.71 -0.29 6.53
C PHE A 74 -0.63 0.41 6.32
N ASN A 75 -0.59 1.68 5.93
CA ASN A 75 -1.79 2.47 5.64
C ASN A 75 -2.52 1.95 4.40
N LEU A 76 -1.79 1.51 3.37
CA LEU A 76 -2.39 0.89 2.19
C LEU A 76 -3.12 -0.40 2.55
N ALA A 77 -2.49 -1.30 3.32
CA ALA A 77 -3.13 -2.53 3.79
C ALA A 77 -4.37 -2.24 4.65
N ALA A 78 -4.30 -1.24 5.54
CA ALA A 78 -5.44 -0.83 6.35
C ALA A 78 -6.61 -0.31 5.50
N GLY A 79 -6.32 0.38 4.40
CA GLY A 79 -7.32 0.78 3.40
C GLY A 79 -8.05 -0.40 2.74
N GLU A 80 -7.39 -1.55 2.67
CA GLU A 80 -7.95 -2.83 2.18
C GLU A 80 -8.57 -3.69 3.29
N GLY A 81 -8.69 -3.17 4.52
CA GLY A 81 -9.21 -3.90 5.67
C GLY A 81 -8.24 -4.94 6.26
N VAL A 82 -6.95 -4.83 5.94
CA VAL A 82 -5.92 -5.80 6.34
C VAL A 82 -4.95 -5.17 7.34
N TYR A 83 -4.64 -5.91 8.41
CA TYR A 83 -3.57 -5.54 9.33
C TYR A 83 -2.21 -6.08 8.85
N LEU A 84 -1.31 -5.19 8.42
CA LEU A 84 -0.02 -5.56 7.84
C LEU A 84 0.85 -6.48 8.75
N PRO A 85 0.94 -6.27 10.08
CA PRO A 85 1.68 -7.19 10.94
C PRO A 85 1.15 -8.63 10.91
N ASP A 86 -0.18 -8.79 10.86
CA ASP A 86 -0.80 -10.12 10.76
C ASP A 86 -0.51 -10.75 9.39
N LEU A 87 -0.54 -9.95 8.32
CA LEU A 87 -0.12 -10.39 7.00
C LEU A 87 1.33 -10.89 7.03
N CYS A 88 2.25 -10.12 7.64
CA CYS A 88 3.65 -10.50 7.73
C CYS A 88 3.90 -11.75 8.58
N ASN A 89 3.10 -11.97 9.63
CA ASN A 89 3.15 -13.20 10.43
C ASN A 89 2.66 -14.42 9.62
N LYS A 90 1.57 -14.25 8.86
CA LYS A 90 1.05 -15.28 7.95
C LYS A 90 2.02 -15.58 6.83
N GLN A 91 2.64 -14.56 6.23
CA GLN A 91 3.63 -14.75 5.16
C GLN A 91 4.83 -15.59 5.62
N ARG A 92 5.28 -15.41 6.88
CA ARG A 92 6.37 -16.21 7.45
C ARG A 92 6.01 -17.66 7.72
N THR A 93 4.76 -17.93 8.06
CA THR A 93 4.30 -19.25 8.50
C THR A 93 3.67 -20.06 7.37
N ASN A 94 2.89 -19.42 6.50
CA ASN A 94 2.23 -20.00 5.33
C ASN A 94 1.91 -18.91 4.27
N PRO A 95 2.81 -18.70 3.29
CA PRO A 95 2.63 -17.72 2.23
C PRO A 95 1.34 -17.90 1.42
N HIS A 96 0.95 -19.15 1.13
CA HIS A 96 -0.27 -19.42 0.36
C HIS A 96 -1.54 -18.95 1.08
N ARG A 97 -1.59 -19.09 2.41
CA ARG A 97 -2.71 -18.64 3.21
C ARG A 97 -2.81 -17.11 3.27
N ALA A 98 -1.67 -16.43 3.32
CA ALA A 98 -1.61 -14.97 3.34
C ALA A 98 -2.31 -14.36 2.11
N THR A 99 -2.00 -14.86 0.92
CA THR A 99 -2.62 -14.37 -0.33
C THR A 99 -4.12 -14.63 -0.39
N ILE A 100 -4.60 -15.81 0.03
CA ILE A 100 -6.04 -16.16 -0.01
C ILE A 100 -6.86 -15.24 0.90
N GLU A 101 -6.36 -14.96 2.10
CA GLU A 101 -7.09 -14.12 3.04
C GLU A 101 -7.16 -12.66 2.58
N LEU A 102 -6.09 -12.13 1.99
CA LEU A 102 -6.11 -10.81 1.37
C LEU A 102 -7.18 -10.69 0.28
N GLN A 103 -7.27 -11.68 -0.62
CA GLN A 103 -8.28 -11.72 -1.69
C GLN A 103 -9.71 -11.77 -1.13
N SER A 104 -9.89 -12.36 0.06
CA SER A 104 -11.20 -12.50 0.70
C SER A 104 -11.65 -11.27 1.48
N SER A 105 -10.75 -10.32 1.77
CA SER A 105 -11.03 -9.11 2.57
C SER A 105 -11.88 -8.06 1.85
N GLY A 106 -12.16 -8.25 0.56
CA GLY A 106 -13.06 -7.40 -0.24
C GLY A 106 -14.54 -7.47 0.16
N ALA A 107 -14.88 -8.18 1.24
CA ALA A 107 -16.21 -8.10 1.83
C ALA A 107 -16.32 -6.77 2.58
N ALA A 108 -16.88 -5.76 1.90
CA ALA A 108 -17.44 -4.60 2.57
C ALA A 108 -18.28 -5.09 3.75
N GLU A 109 -18.03 -4.57 4.96
CA GLU A 109 -18.92 -4.78 6.09
C GLU A 109 -20.32 -4.35 5.63
N GLU A 110 -21.21 -5.32 5.39
CA GLU A 110 -22.63 -5.04 5.24
C GLU A 110 -23.07 -4.38 6.55
N VAL A 111 -23.22 -3.06 6.52
CA VAL A 111 -23.96 -2.32 7.53
C VAL A 111 -25.34 -2.96 7.59
N ALA A 112 -25.58 -3.75 8.64
CA ALA A 112 -26.86 -4.34 8.90
C ALA A 112 -27.90 -3.21 8.97
N ASP A 113 -28.83 -3.23 8.03
CA ASP A 113 -30.01 -2.36 7.98
C ASP A 113 -30.79 -2.54 9.29
N ALA A 114 -30.59 -1.61 10.22
CA ALA A 114 -31.38 -1.54 11.43
C ALA A 114 -32.80 -1.10 11.03
N PRO A 115 -33.86 -1.80 11.47
CA PRO A 115 -35.21 -1.46 11.05
C PRO A 115 -35.57 -0.07 11.57
N ALA A 116 -35.96 0.82 10.65
CA ALA A 116 -36.43 2.16 10.96
C ALA A 116 -37.60 2.10 11.95
N GLN A 117 -37.44 2.71 13.12
CA GLN A 117 -38.53 2.91 14.06
C GLN A 117 -39.54 3.91 13.47
N SER A 118 -40.80 3.49 13.37
CA SER A 118 -41.90 4.34 12.91
C SER A 118 -42.13 5.50 13.90
N PRO A 119 -42.35 6.75 13.42
CA PRO A 119 -42.72 7.83 14.30
C PRO A 119 -44.17 7.65 14.78
N SER A 120 -44.37 7.67 16.10
CA SER A 120 -45.69 7.79 16.71
C SER A 120 -46.07 9.27 16.78
N SER A 121 -47.18 9.63 16.13
CA SER A 121 -47.74 10.99 16.14
C SER A 121 -48.51 11.26 17.44
N PHE A 122 -48.32 12.45 18.02
CA PHE A 122 -49.27 13.11 18.92
C PHE A 122 -50.12 14.10 18.14
#